data_AF-A0A7V9G4J2-F1
#
_entry.id   AF-A0A7V9G4J2-F1
#
_cell.length_a   1.000
_cell.length_b   1.000
_cell.length_c   1.000
_cell.angle_alpha   90.00
_cell.angle_beta   90.00
_cell.angle_gamma   90.00
#
_symmetry.space_group_name_H-M   'P 1'
#
loop_
_entity.id
_entity.type
_entity.pdbx_description
1 polymer ?
#
loop_
_entity_poly.entity_id
_entity_poly.type
_entity_poly.pdbx_seq_one_letter_code
_entity_poly.pdbx_strand_id
1 'polypeptide(L)'
;MRYSLIILVVAMVLSLGMSYLWNPVRLAQNSGNPAAELHAMTSQDPDLERAMQNADKGDVTDLVKWINRADPLQRQRLATLMITLVSPKVGDAAREPNVHLVYTYRQRFRAFLNLGTGDERLDIALENLLAYSVVTANESPTKQDIALANLLVPRLRRAAAEFNDDALWDTVGCALFASGDFTGAKDAFSTAQRLARESKSKEKERRALTELYQRRTQAAERNLQLVAEKSSEPLAPLPREIEAAPVATSDTDKAAAEAPKPGVQPAPEASTP
;
A
#
# COMPACT_ATOMS: atom_id res chain seq x y z
N MET A 1 39.08 0.51 39.86
CA MET A 1 38.11 -0.35 39.16
C MET A 1 36.67 0.16 39.19
N ARG A 2 36.16 0.79 40.27
CA ARG A 2 34.76 1.29 40.33
C ARG A 2 34.42 2.38 39.29
N TYR A 3 35.37 3.28 38.99
CA TYR A 3 35.16 4.34 37.99
C TYR A 3 35.08 3.83 36.54
N SER A 4 35.76 2.73 36.22
CA SER A 4 35.75 2.15 34.87
C SER A 4 34.38 1.57 34.50
N LEU A 5 33.65 1.00 35.48
CA LEU A 5 32.30 0.48 35.27
C LEU A 5 31.30 1.61 35.00
N ILE A 6 31.40 2.72 35.74
CA ILE A 6 30.50 3.88 35.59
C ILE A 6 30.68 4.52 34.21
N ILE A 7 31.93 4.69 33.75
CA ILE A 7 32.21 5.24 32.41
C ILE A 7 31.64 4.33 31.31
N LEU A 8 31.76 3.00 31.47
CA LEU A 8 31.24 2.04 30.49
C LEU A 8 29.70 2.08 30.42
N VAL A 9 29.02 2.14 31.57
CA VAL A 9 27.55 2.25 31.62
C VAL A 9 27.08 3.57 31.01
N VAL A 10 27.74 4.70 31.32
CA VAL A 10 27.40 6.01 30.74
C VAL A 10 27.62 6.02 29.23
N ALA A 11 28.75 5.48 28.75
CA ALA A 11 29.00 5.36 27.31
C ALA A 11 27.95 4.49 26.60
N MET A 12 27.52 3.40 27.23
CA MET A 12 26.49 2.51 26.70
C MET A 12 25.12 3.21 26.64
N VAL A 13 24.72 3.92 27.69
CA VAL A 13 23.46 4.70 27.72
C VAL A 13 23.49 5.84 26.70
N LEU A 14 24.61 6.56 26.57
CA LEU A 14 24.76 7.60 25.55
C LEU A 14 24.73 7.03 24.13
N SER A 15 25.33 5.85 23.91
CA SER A 15 25.28 5.17 22.61
C SER A 15 23.86 4.71 22.26
N LEU A 16 23.09 4.20 23.25
CA LEU A 16 21.69 3.85 23.06
C LEU A 16 20.83 5.09 22.79
N GLY A 17 21.06 6.17 23.53
CA GLY A 17 20.34 7.44 23.36
C GLY A 17 20.59 8.07 21.99
N MET A 18 21.85 8.09 21.54
CA MET A 18 22.23 8.57 20.22
C MET A 18 21.65 7.67 19.12
N SER A 19 21.71 6.34 19.28
CA SER A 19 21.09 5.39 18.33
C SER A 19 19.57 5.56 18.26
N TYR A 20 18.91 5.92 19.35
CA TYR A 20 17.47 6.14 19.40
C TYR A 20 17.05 7.48 18.76
N LEU A 21 17.84 8.53 18.97
CA LEU A 21 17.63 9.84 18.36
C LEU A 21 17.94 9.84 16.86
N TRP A 22 18.86 8.99 16.41
CA TRP A 22 19.26 8.85 15.01
C TRP A 22 18.61 7.65 14.33
N ASN A 23 17.47 7.18 14.81
CA ASN A 23 16.71 6.19 14.07
C ASN A 23 16.18 6.83 12.77
N PRO A 24 16.72 6.48 11.59
CA PRO A 24 16.36 7.12 10.33
C PRO A 24 14.88 6.90 9.98
N VAL A 25 14.27 5.84 10.51
CA VAL A 25 12.84 5.55 10.34
C VAL A 25 12.00 6.66 10.98
N ARG A 26 12.41 7.19 12.14
CA ARG A 26 11.70 8.32 12.79
C ARG A 26 11.92 9.64 12.09
N LEU A 27 13.12 9.89 11.58
CA LEU A 27 13.40 11.13 10.85
C LEU A 27 12.56 11.18 9.56
N ALA A 28 12.53 10.08 8.79
CA ALA A 28 11.70 9.93 7.60
C ALA A 28 10.20 10.05 7.88
N GLN A 29 9.74 9.54 9.03
CA GLN A 29 8.34 9.67 9.45
C GLN A 29 7.99 11.08 9.94
N ASN A 30 8.96 11.84 10.46
CA ASN A 30 8.73 13.16 11.07
C ASN A 30 8.92 14.34 10.10
N SER A 31 9.63 14.18 8.99
CA SER A 31 9.92 15.30 8.07
C SER A 31 8.74 15.79 7.25
N GLY A 32 7.59 15.12 7.31
CA GLY A 32 6.36 15.51 6.60
C GLY A 32 6.45 15.47 5.07
N ASN A 33 7.64 15.29 4.48
CA ASN A 33 7.85 15.31 3.03
C ASN A 33 8.93 14.28 2.59
N PRO A 34 8.54 13.01 2.33
CA PRO A 34 9.48 11.97 1.90
C PRO A 34 10.17 12.28 0.56
N ALA A 35 9.54 13.07 -0.32
CA ALA A 35 10.14 13.46 -1.60
C ALA A 35 11.32 14.41 -1.40
N ALA A 36 11.20 15.37 -0.47
CA ALA A 36 12.29 16.28 -0.14
C ALA A 36 13.46 15.54 0.53
N GLU A 37 13.18 14.58 1.40
CA GLU A 37 14.21 13.73 1.99
C GLU A 37 14.92 12.83 0.97
N LEU A 38 14.16 12.21 0.08
CA LEU A 38 14.74 11.40 -0.99
C LEU A 38 15.63 12.26 -1.88
N HIS A 39 15.18 13.47 -2.23
CA HIS A 39 15.98 14.43 -2.99
C HIS A 39 17.25 14.86 -2.24
N ALA A 40 17.17 15.11 -0.93
CA ALA A 40 18.34 15.43 -0.12
C ALA A 40 19.35 14.27 -0.09
N MET A 41 18.85 13.03 0.03
CA MET A 41 19.68 11.83 0.01
C MET A 41 20.37 11.63 -1.35
N THR A 42 19.66 11.81 -2.46
CA THR A 42 20.25 11.70 -3.80
C THR A 42 21.22 12.85 -4.10
N SER A 43 20.94 14.07 -3.61
CA SER A 43 21.83 15.22 -3.82
C SER A 43 23.18 15.09 -3.10
N GLN A 44 23.22 14.31 -2.01
CA GLN A 44 24.45 14.02 -1.27
C GLN A 44 25.25 12.86 -1.88
N ASP A 45 24.65 12.07 -2.78
CA ASP A 45 25.26 10.91 -3.43
C ASP A 45 24.91 10.89 -4.94
N PRO A 46 25.77 11.50 -5.79
CA PRO A 46 25.54 11.57 -7.24
C PRO A 46 25.43 10.20 -7.93
N ASP A 47 26.00 9.14 -7.35
CA ASP A 47 25.86 7.80 -7.89
C ASP A 47 24.47 7.23 -7.58
N LEU A 48 23.92 7.48 -6.38
CA LEU A 48 22.55 7.11 -6.05
C LEU A 48 21.56 7.83 -6.96
N GLU A 49 21.76 9.14 -7.18
CA GLU A 49 20.91 9.92 -8.08
C GLU A 49 20.86 9.30 -9.49
N ARG A 50 22.05 9.04 -10.06
CA ARG A 50 22.17 8.40 -11.38
C ARG A 50 21.53 7.01 -11.41
N ALA A 51 21.78 6.21 -10.37
CA ALA A 51 21.22 4.87 -10.25
C ALA A 51 19.68 4.88 -10.20
N MET A 52 19.08 5.83 -9.48
CA MET A 52 17.63 5.99 -9.39
C MET A 52 17.03 6.42 -10.73
N GLN A 53 17.68 7.36 -11.43
CA GLN A 53 17.26 7.79 -12.77
C GLN A 53 17.36 6.65 -13.81
N ASN A 54 18.38 5.79 -13.71
CA ASN A 54 18.51 4.61 -14.56
C ASN A 54 17.43 3.57 -14.25
N ALA A 55 17.14 3.34 -12.97
CA ALA A 55 16.07 2.44 -12.54
C ALA A 55 14.70 2.90 -13.07
N ASP A 56 14.41 4.21 -13.04
CA ASP A 56 13.18 4.77 -13.61
C ASP A 56 13.03 4.50 -15.12
N LYS A 57 14.14 4.32 -15.82
CA LYS A 57 14.17 3.97 -17.25
C LYS A 57 14.14 2.46 -17.51
N GLY A 58 14.13 1.62 -16.48
CA GLY A 58 14.12 0.16 -16.61
C GLY A 58 15.43 -0.54 -16.25
N ASP A 59 16.54 0.19 -16.07
CA ASP A 59 17.84 -0.40 -15.77
C ASP A 59 18.16 -0.32 -14.27
N VAL A 60 18.01 -1.44 -13.58
CA VAL A 60 18.25 -1.55 -12.14
C VAL A 60 19.72 -1.79 -11.78
N THR A 61 20.60 -1.97 -12.76
CA THR A 61 21.97 -2.48 -12.54
C THR A 61 22.77 -1.58 -11.60
N ASP A 62 22.73 -0.27 -11.83
CA ASP A 62 23.49 0.67 -11.00
C ASP A 62 22.88 0.84 -9.60
N LEU A 63 21.56 0.71 -9.48
CA LEU A 63 20.90 0.75 -8.17
C LEU A 63 21.22 -0.50 -7.35
N VAL A 64 21.26 -1.67 -7.97
CA VAL A 64 21.73 -2.92 -7.35
C VAL A 64 23.18 -2.77 -6.85
N LYS A 65 24.08 -2.24 -7.68
CA LYS A 65 25.47 -1.97 -7.26
C LYS A 65 25.52 -1.01 -6.08
N TRP A 66 24.72 0.06 -6.11
CA TRP A 66 24.65 1.03 -5.02
C TRP A 66 24.12 0.41 -3.72
N ILE A 67 23.04 -0.37 -3.78
CA ILE A 67 22.46 -1.05 -2.62
C ILE A 67 23.48 -2.01 -2.01
N ASN A 68 24.20 -2.78 -2.85
CA ASN A 68 25.16 -3.78 -2.37
C ASN A 68 26.38 -3.16 -1.63
N ARG A 69 26.77 -1.92 -1.95
CA ARG A 69 27.85 -1.20 -1.26
C ARG A 69 27.38 -0.35 -0.08
N ALA A 70 26.10 0.02 -0.05
CA ALA A 70 25.51 0.85 0.99
C ALA A 70 25.45 0.10 2.32
N ASP A 71 25.68 0.83 3.42
CA ASP A 71 25.51 0.25 4.75
C ASP A 71 24.03 -0.10 5.02
N PRO A 72 23.72 -0.97 6.00
CA PRO A 72 22.34 -1.34 6.30
C PRO A 72 21.42 -0.14 6.62
N LEU A 73 21.94 0.90 7.28
CA LEU A 73 21.15 2.06 7.69
C LEU A 73 20.72 2.88 6.47
N GLN A 74 21.62 3.07 5.52
CA GLN A 74 21.34 3.73 4.24
C GLN A 74 20.31 2.96 3.42
N ARG A 75 20.43 1.62 3.35
CA ARG A 75 19.46 0.76 2.67
C ARG A 75 18.07 0.87 3.28
N GLN A 76 17.97 0.78 4.61
CA GLN A 76 16.71 0.92 5.34
C GLN A 76 16.09 2.31 5.14
N ARG A 77 16.91 3.36 5.19
CA ARG A 77 16.45 4.74 4.94
C ARG A 77 15.89 4.91 3.53
N LEU A 78 16.62 4.45 2.51
CA LEU A 78 16.15 4.52 1.12
C LEU A 78 14.84 3.74 0.94
N ALA A 79 14.79 2.51 1.44
CA ALA A 79 13.59 1.66 1.38
C ALA A 79 12.39 2.33 2.06
N THR A 80 12.58 2.87 3.27
CA THR A 80 11.52 3.58 4.02
C THR A 80 11.01 4.78 3.24
N LEU A 81 11.91 5.62 2.70
CA LEU A 81 11.53 6.78 1.90
C LEU A 81 10.74 6.40 0.66
N MET A 82 11.14 5.34 -0.05
CA MET A 82 10.39 4.85 -1.21
C MET A 82 9.01 4.35 -0.85
N ILE A 83 8.87 3.59 0.25
CA ILE A 83 7.58 3.12 0.75
C ILE A 83 6.69 4.31 1.15
N THR A 84 7.22 5.26 1.92
CA THR A 84 6.45 6.44 2.36
C THR A 84 6.05 7.33 1.19
N LEU A 85 6.85 7.42 0.14
CA LEU A 85 6.53 8.19 -1.08
C LEU A 85 5.28 7.66 -1.81
N VAL A 86 5.05 6.35 -1.77
CA VAL A 86 3.94 5.68 -2.49
C VAL A 86 2.78 5.30 -1.58
N SER A 87 2.98 5.37 -0.26
CA SER A 87 1.94 5.11 0.73
C SER A 87 0.95 6.28 0.78
N PRO A 88 -0.32 6.03 1.12
CA PRO A 88 -1.29 7.10 1.36
C PRO A 88 -0.83 7.97 2.53
N LYS A 89 -1.16 9.27 2.49
CA LYS A 89 -0.82 10.18 3.58
C LYS A 89 -1.66 9.84 4.81
N VAL A 90 -1.07 9.98 5.99
CA VAL A 90 -1.80 9.82 7.25
C VAL A 90 -2.98 10.80 7.28
N GLY A 91 -4.21 10.28 7.28
CA GLY A 91 -5.44 11.07 7.22
C GLY A 91 -6.23 10.93 5.92
N ASP A 92 -5.62 10.40 4.86
CA ASP A 92 -6.37 10.00 3.67
C ASP A 92 -7.23 8.77 4.01
N ALA A 93 -8.50 8.82 3.61
CA ALA A 93 -9.43 7.70 3.79
C ALA A 93 -9.06 6.49 2.92
N ALA A 94 -8.15 6.65 1.97
CA ALA A 94 -7.62 5.58 1.14
C ALA A 94 -6.51 4.85 1.91
N ARG A 95 -6.77 3.59 2.31
CA ARG A 95 -5.74 2.68 2.82
C ARG A 95 -4.81 2.16 1.73
N GLU A 96 -5.21 2.29 0.47
CA GLU A 96 -4.47 1.70 -0.62
C GLU A 96 -3.29 2.58 -1.03
N PRO A 97 -2.10 2.00 -1.25
CA PRO A 97 -0.99 2.72 -1.86
C PRO A 97 -1.43 3.28 -3.22
N ASN A 98 -0.81 4.37 -3.64
CA ASN A 98 -1.02 4.87 -5.00
C ASN A 98 -0.36 3.88 -5.97
N VAL A 99 -1.12 2.85 -6.37
CA VAL A 99 -0.63 1.71 -7.16
C VAL A 99 0.01 2.13 -8.47
N HIS A 100 -0.45 3.23 -9.07
CA HIS A 100 0.16 3.80 -10.27
C HIS A 100 1.56 4.38 -10.02
N LEU A 101 1.76 5.05 -8.87
CA LEU A 101 3.10 5.50 -8.48
C LEU A 101 4.01 4.32 -8.16
N VAL A 102 3.52 3.29 -7.44
CA VAL A 102 4.32 2.08 -7.19
C VAL A 102 4.72 1.43 -8.52
N TYR A 103 3.80 1.30 -9.46
CA TYR A 103 4.08 0.73 -10.79
C TYR A 103 5.08 1.57 -11.57
N THR A 104 4.97 2.90 -11.52
CA THR A 104 5.93 3.83 -12.13
C THR A 104 7.34 3.59 -11.60
N TYR A 105 7.48 3.42 -10.28
CA TYR A 105 8.75 3.21 -9.61
C TYR A 105 9.12 1.74 -9.38
N ARG A 106 8.41 0.78 -10.00
CA ARG A 106 8.55 -0.66 -9.73
C ARG A 106 9.98 -1.18 -9.83
N GLN A 107 10.77 -0.61 -10.73
CA GLN A 107 12.17 -0.99 -10.94
C GLN A 107 13.06 -0.58 -9.75
N ARG A 108 12.74 0.51 -9.05
CA ARG A 108 13.41 0.89 -7.80
C ARG A 108 13.21 -0.17 -6.73
N PHE A 109 11.97 -0.66 -6.56
CA PHE A 109 11.65 -1.75 -5.64
C PHE A 109 12.30 -3.07 -6.08
N ARG A 110 12.32 -3.35 -7.38
CA ARG A 110 12.95 -4.55 -7.95
C ARG A 110 14.44 -4.64 -7.63
N ALA A 111 15.13 -3.50 -7.51
CA ALA A 111 16.55 -3.48 -7.16
C ALA A 111 16.85 -4.05 -5.76
N PHE A 112 15.85 -4.09 -4.86
CA PHE A 112 16.00 -4.67 -3.52
C PHE A 112 15.86 -6.20 -3.51
N LEU A 113 15.39 -6.81 -4.60
CA LEU A 113 15.25 -8.26 -4.68
C LEU A 113 16.61 -8.93 -4.50
N ASN A 114 16.71 -9.77 -3.45
CA ASN A 114 17.90 -10.51 -3.03
C ASN A 114 19.04 -9.71 -2.37
N LEU A 115 18.94 -8.38 -2.25
CA LEU A 115 19.97 -7.58 -1.57
C LEU A 115 19.63 -7.27 -0.11
N GLY A 116 18.34 -7.30 0.25
CA GLY A 116 17.83 -7.07 1.61
C GLY A 116 18.21 -5.71 2.19
N THR A 117 17.40 -5.20 3.11
CA THR A 117 17.69 -4.01 3.90
C THR A 117 18.39 -4.34 5.20
N GLY A 118 18.42 -5.63 5.58
CA GLY A 118 18.80 -6.08 6.92
C GLY A 118 17.65 -5.99 7.94
N ASP A 119 16.46 -5.54 7.53
CA ASP A 119 15.22 -5.61 8.28
C ASP A 119 14.21 -6.46 7.48
N GLU A 120 13.88 -7.64 8.02
CA GLU A 120 12.98 -8.59 7.35
C GLU A 120 11.59 -8.02 7.10
N ARG A 121 11.05 -7.22 8.03
CA ARG A 121 9.70 -6.64 7.86
C ARG A 121 9.71 -5.60 6.75
N LEU A 122 10.77 -4.81 6.68
CA LEU A 122 10.95 -3.83 5.62
C LEU A 122 11.11 -4.51 4.25
N ASP A 123 11.86 -5.62 4.20
CA ASP A 123 12.01 -6.42 2.98
C ASP A 123 10.67 -6.99 2.51
N ILE A 124 9.87 -7.56 3.42
CA ILE A 124 8.52 -8.04 3.11
C ILE A 124 7.61 -6.90 2.64
N ALA A 125 7.70 -5.71 3.24
CA ALA A 125 6.91 -4.56 2.81
C ALA A 125 7.25 -4.11 1.37
N LEU A 126 8.55 -4.10 1.01
CA LEU A 126 9.00 -3.81 -0.36
C LEU A 126 8.49 -4.86 -1.35
N GLU A 127 8.62 -6.15 -1.02
CA GLU A 127 8.15 -7.25 -1.85
C GLU A 127 6.63 -7.22 -2.03
N ASN A 128 5.89 -6.91 -0.96
CA ASN A 128 4.44 -6.80 -0.98
C ASN A 128 3.98 -5.68 -1.93
N LEU A 129 4.56 -4.48 -1.81
CA LEU A 129 4.25 -3.36 -2.69
C LEU A 129 4.58 -3.68 -4.16
N LEU A 130 5.74 -4.30 -4.39
CA LEU A 130 6.14 -4.70 -5.74
C LEU A 130 5.17 -5.72 -6.32
N ALA A 131 4.88 -6.80 -5.60
CA ALA A 131 3.95 -7.85 -6.05
C ALA A 131 2.54 -7.31 -6.31
N TYR A 132 2.01 -6.50 -5.38
CA TYR A 132 0.68 -5.92 -5.51
C TYR A 132 0.61 -4.99 -6.73
N SER A 133 1.54 -4.05 -6.84
CA SER A 133 1.50 -3.03 -7.90
C SER A 133 1.61 -3.60 -9.31
N VAL A 134 2.43 -4.62 -9.53
CA VAL A 134 2.61 -5.18 -10.88
C VAL A 134 1.38 -5.94 -11.37
N VAL A 135 0.50 -6.41 -10.47
CA VAL A 135 -0.75 -7.11 -10.83
C VAL A 135 -2.00 -6.25 -10.70
N THR A 136 -2.00 -5.19 -9.89
CA THR A 136 -3.20 -4.34 -9.67
C THR A 136 -3.16 -3.00 -10.39
N ALA A 137 -1.99 -2.44 -10.71
CA ALA A 137 -1.90 -1.12 -11.33
C ALA A 137 -2.24 -1.09 -12.83
N ASN A 138 -2.23 -2.25 -13.50
CA ASN A 138 -2.52 -2.38 -14.93
C ASN A 138 -3.64 -3.41 -15.13
N GLU A 139 -4.70 -3.08 -15.88
CA GLU A 139 -5.80 -3.98 -16.24
C GLU A 139 -5.33 -5.27 -16.93
N SER A 140 -4.21 -5.21 -17.63
CA SER A 140 -3.59 -6.35 -18.31
C SER A 140 -2.10 -6.46 -17.93
N PRO A 141 -1.77 -7.04 -16.75
CA PRO A 141 -0.39 -7.27 -16.34
C PRO A 141 0.38 -8.05 -17.41
N THR A 142 1.63 -7.67 -17.66
CA THR A 142 2.45 -8.39 -18.65
C THR A 142 2.85 -9.77 -18.12
N LYS A 143 3.30 -10.67 -19.02
CA LYS A 143 3.87 -11.96 -18.59
C LYS A 143 5.04 -11.82 -17.62
N GLN A 144 5.83 -10.75 -17.77
CA GLN A 144 6.95 -10.46 -16.89
C GLN A 144 6.47 -9.99 -15.50
N ASP A 145 5.42 -9.17 -15.46
CA ASP A 145 4.79 -8.72 -14.22
C ASP A 145 4.22 -9.91 -13.43
N ILE A 146 3.50 -10.81 -14.10
CA ILE A 146 2.94 -12.02 -13.48
C ILE A 146 4.07 -12.95 -12.98
N ALA A 147 5.11 -13.17 -13.78
CA ALA A 147 6.25 -13.99 -13.37
C ALA A 147 6.97 -13.40 -12.15
N LEU A 148 7.12 -12.07 -12.10
CA LEU A 148 7.71 -11.37 -10.97
C LEU A 148 6.84 -11.50 -9.71
N ALA A 149 5.53 -11.30 -9.79
CA ALA A 149 4.63 -11.49 -8.65
C ALA A 149 4.67 -12.93 -8.13
N ASN A 150 4.62 -13.92 -9.04
CA ASN A 150 4.67 -15.34 -8.69
C ASN A 150 5.98 -15.75 -8.01
N LEU A 151 7.10 -15.12 -8.38
CA LEU A 151 8.39 -15.33 -7.70
C LEU A 151 8.31 -14.97 -6.20
N LEU A 152 7.50 -13.97 -5.84
CA LEU A 152 7.38 -13.45 -4.48
C LEU A 152 6.32 -14.19 -3.64
N VAL A 153 5.33 -14.81 -4.27
CA VAL A 153 4.20 -15.50 -3.59
C VAL A 153 4.64 -16.45 -2.48
N PRO A 154 5.64 -17.35 -2.64
CA PRO A 154 6.01 -18.28 -1.57
C PRO A 154 6.53 -17.61 -0.30
N ARG A 155 7.25 -16.48 -0.43
CA ARG A 155 7.75 -15.71 0.71
C ARG A 155 6.63 -14.87 1.33
N LEU A 156 5.85 -14.17 0.51
CA LEU A 156 4.70 -13.37 0.97
C LEU A 156 3.65 -14.22 1.69
N ARG A 157 3.35 -15.43 1.19
CA ARG A 157 2.41 -16.35 1.84
C ARG A 157 2.89 -16.79 3.23
N ARG A 158 4.19 -17.06 3.40
CA ARG A 158 4.76 -17.40 4.72
C ARG A 158 4.65 -16.21 5.67
N ALA A 159 5.04 -15.02 5.21
CA ALA A 159 4.93 -13.80 6.00
C ALA A 159 3.47 -13.47 6.37
N ALA A 160 2.51 -13.68 5.45
CA ALA A 160 1.09 -13.47 5.69
C ALA A 160 0.55 -14.37 6.81
N ALA A 161 1.01 -15.62 6.86
CA ALA A 161 0.66 -16.55 7.93
C ALA A 161 1.34 -16.19 9.26
N GLU A 162 2.62 -15.81 9.23
CA GLU A 162 3.40 -15.45 10.42
C GLU A 162 2.90 -14.17 11.08
N PHE A 163 2.65 -13.12 10.28
CA PHE A 163 2.21 -11.82 10.77
C PHE A 163 0.70 -11.71 10.95
N ASN A 164 -0.06 -12.71 10.49
CA ASN A 164 -1.51 -12.72 10.51
C ASN A 164 -2.11 -11.46 9.86
N ASP A 165 -1.58 -11.10 8.68
CA ASP A 165 -1.82 -9.83 7.99
C ASP A 165 -2.73 -10.02 6.77
N ASP A 166 -3.88 -9.35 6.74
CA ASP A 166 -4.85 -9.47 5.66
C ASP A 166 -4.37 -8.87 4.34
N ALA A 167 -3.56 -7.80 4.37
CA ALA A 167 -3.05 -7.15 3.16
C ALA A 167 -1.99 -7.99 2.45
N LEU A 168 -1.20 -8.78 3.20
CA LEU A 168 -0.30 -9.77 2.61
C LEU A 168 -1.07 -10.91 1.94
N TRP A 169 -2.12 -11.43 2.58
CA TRP A 169 -2.99 -12.45 1.98
C TRP A 169 -3.70 -11.93 0.73
N ASP A 170 -4.13 -10.68 0.76
CA ASP A 170 -4.74 -10.03 -0.38
C ASP A 170 -3.78 -9.94 -1.58
N THR A 171 -2.54 -9.51 -1.35
CA THR A 171 -1.51 -9.45 -2.39
C THR A 171 -1.19 -10.83 -2.97
N VAL A 172 -1.11 -11.85 -2.12
CA VAL A 172 -0.99 -13.25 -2.56
C VAL A 172 -2.17 -13.65 -3.45
N GLY A 173 -3.40 -13.31 -3.06
CA GLY A 173 -4.60 -13.57 -3.84
C GLY A 173 -4.58 -12.88 -5.21
N CYS A 174 -4.19 -11.59 -5.26
CA CYS A 174 -4.09 -10.84 -6.50
C CYS A 174 -3.04 -11.44 -7.46
N ALA A 175 -1.88 -11.84 -6.95
CA ALA A 175 -0.83 -12.47 -7.76
C ALA A 175 -1.31 -13.81 -8.36
N LEU A 176 -1.93 -14.66 -7.54
CA LEU A 176 -2.46 -15.95 -7.97
C LEU A 176 -3.60 -15.78 -8.99
N PHE A 177 -4.49 -14.82 -8.76
CA PHE A 177 -5.57 -14.49 -9.69
C PHE A 177 -5.04 -14.07 -11.05
N ALA A 178 -4.04 -13.18 -11.09
CA ALA A 178 -3.40 -12.74 -12.32
C ALA A 178 -2.68 -13.87 -13.07
N SER A 179 -2.20 -14.89 -12.34
CA SER A 179 -1.57 -16.07 -12.91
C SER A 179 -2.54 -17.15 -13.40
N GLY A 180 -3.85 -17.00 -13.12
CA GLY A 180 -4.87 -18.00 -13.44
C GLY A 180 -5.02 -19.12 -12.41
N ASP A 181 -4.29 -19.09 -11.29
CA ASP A 181 -4.52 -20.00 -10.16
C ASP A 181 -5.70 -19.50 -9.32
N PHE A 182 -6.91 -19.70 -9.84
CA PHE A 182 -8.13 -19.24 -9.20
C PHE A 182 -8.46 -19.99 -7.90
N THR A 183 -8.01 -21.23 -7.76
CA THR A 183 -8.15 -21.99 -6.50
C THR A 183 -7.31 -21.33 -5.40
N GLY A 184 -6.02 -21.10 -5.67
CA GLY A 184 -5.12 -20.45 -4.71
C GLY A 184 -5.54 -19.01 -4.41
N ALA A 185 -6.03 -18.28 -5.40
CA ALA A 185 -6.55 -16.92 -5.23
C ALA A 185 -7.77 -16.89 -4.29
N LYS A 186 -8.74 -17.78 -4.50
CA LYS A 186 -9.95 -17.89 -3.66
C LYS A 186 -9.60 -18.13 -2.20
N ASP A 187 -8.70 -19.07 -1.93
CA ASP A 187 -8.29 -19.43 -0.56
C ASP A 187 -7.57 -18.26 0.13
N ALA A 188 -6.71 -17.55 -0.60
CA ALA A 188 -6.02 -16.37 -0.12
C ALA A 188 -7.00 -15.22 0.21
N PHE A 189 -7.93 -14.90 -0.70
CA PHE A 189 -8.94 -13.84 -0.46
C PHE A 189 -9.90 -14.20 0.67
N SER A 190 -10.28 -15.46 0.81
CA SER A 190 -11.11 -15.93 1.94
C SER A 190 -10.38 -15.76 3.27
N THR A 191 -9.07 -16.02 3.29
CA THR A 191 -8.23 -15.81 4.48
C THR A 191 -8.11 -14.31 4.81
N ALA A 192 -7.83 -13.47 3.81
CA ALA A 192 -7.82 -12.01 3.96
C ALA A 192 -9.16 -11.49 4.50
N GLN A 193 -10.28 -11.99 3.98
CA GLN A 193 -11.63 -11.65 4.45
C GLN A 193 -11.84 -11.98 5.92
N ARG A 194 -11.46 -13.18 6.35
CA ARG A 194 -11.57 -13.60 7.74
C ARG A 194 -10.76 -12.67 8.66
N LEU A 195 -9.51 -12.39 8.28
CA LEU A 195 -8.61 -11.51 9.05
C LEU A 195 -9.11 -10.07 9.11
N ALA A 196 -9.65 -9.54 8.02
CA ALA A 196 -10.24 -8.20 8.00
C ALA A 196 -11.35 -8.07 9.05
N ARG A 197 -12.24 -9.07 9.15
CA ARG A 197 -13.34 -9.11 10.15
C ARG A 197 -12.84 -9.14 11.59
N GLU A 198 -11.68 -9.75 11.82
CA GLU A 198 -11.01 -9.84 13.12
C GLU A 198 -10.14 -8.61 13.43
N SER A 199 -9.89 -7.73 12.44
CA SER A 199 -9.02 -6.58 12.60
C SER A 199 -9.57 -5.53 13.59
N LYS A 200 -8.67 -4.86 14.30
CA LYS A 200 -8.99 -3.74 15.22
C LYS A 200 -9.19 -2.40 14.49
N SER A 201 -9.36 -2.43 13.17
CA SER A 201 -9.59 -1.26 12.32
C SER A 201 -10.93 -0.59 12.65
N LYS A 202 -11.15 0.64 12.14
CA LYS A 202 -12.45 1.30 12.29
C LYS A 202 -13.55 0.47 11.60
N GLU A 203 -14.76 0.46 12.14
CA GLU A 203 -15.85 -0.39 11.62
C GLU A 203 -16.12 -0.18 10.12
N LYS A 204 -16.16 1.07 9.67
CA LYS A 204 -16.36 1.43 8.26
C LYS A 204 -15.31 0.79 7.35
N GLU A 205 -14.06 0.83 7.79
CA GLU A 205 -12.91 0.33 7.06
C GLU A 205 -12.86 -1.20 7.05
N ARG A 206 -13.18 -1.82 8.19
CA ARG A 206 -13.36 -3.27 8.30
C ARG A 206 -14.42 -3.80 7.33
N ARG A 207 -15.57 -3.12 7.24
CA ARG A 207 -16.64 -3.49 6.29
C ARG A 207 -16.18 -3.35 4.85
N ALA A 208 -15.59 -2.22 4.50
CA ALA A 208 -15.05 -1.95 3.17
C ALA A 208 -14.06 -3.04 2.69
N LEU A 209 -13.09 -3.41 3.53
CA LEU A 209 -12.14 -4.48 3.22
C LEU A 209 -12.83 -5.84 3.10
N THR A 210 -13.75 -6.15 4.02
CA THR A 210 -14.51 -7.41 3.99
C THR A 210 -15.33 -7.56 2.70
N GLU A 211 -15.95 -6.48 2.22
CA GLU A 211 -16.73 -6.44 0.98
C GLU A 211 -15.84 -6.54 -0.26
N LEU A 212 -14.68 -5.87 -0.27
CA LEU A 212 -13.68 -6.01 -1.33
C LEU A 212 -13.20 -7.46 -1.46
N TYR A 213 -12.76 -8.06 -0.35
CA TYR A 213 -12.28 -9.44 -0.33
C TYR A 213 -13.39 -10.44 -0.68
N GLN A 214 -14.65 -10.14 -0.33
CA GLN A 214 -15.79 -10.94 -0.78
C GLN A 214 -15.93 -10.94 -2.30
N ARG A 215 -15.94 -9.75 -2.93
CA ARG A 215 -16.05 -9.64 -4.39
C ARG A 215 -14.87 -10.32 -5.10
N ARG A 216 -13.65 -10.19 -4.55
CA ARG A 216 -12.46 -10.87 -5.08
C ARG A 216 -12.59 -12.40 -4.99
N THR A 217 -13.09 -12.92 -3.88
CA THR A 217 -13.39 -14.35 -3.72
C THR A 217 -14.43 -14.83 -4.74
N GLN A 218 -15.53 -14.09 -4.91
CA GLN A 218 -16.58 -14.42 -5.89
C GLN A 218 -16.06 -14.41 -7.34
N ALA A 219 -15.19 -13.45 -7.68
CA ALA A 219 -14.56 -13.40 -9.00
C ALA A 219 -13.66 -14.63 -9.24
N ALA A 220 -12.88 -15.04 -8.23
CA ALA A 220 -12.04 -16.23 -8.32
C ALA A 220 -12.88 -17.51 -8.47
N GLU A 221 -13.96 -17.64 -7.70
CA GLU A 221 -14.91 -18.76 -7.81
C GLU A 221 -15.55 -18.86 -9.19
N ARG A 222 -16.03 -17.73 -9.73
CA ARG A 222 -16.59 -17.69 -11.09
C ARG A 222 -15.56 -18.14 -12.12
N ASN A 223 -14.35 -17.61 -12.06
CA ASN A 223 -13.30 -17.96 -13.03
C ASN A 223 -12.89 -19.43 -12.91
N LEU A 224 -12.81 -19.97 -11.69
CA LEU A 224 -12.56 -21.38 -11.46
C LEU A 224 -13.66 -22.26 -12.10
N GLN A 225 -14.93 -21.87 -11.96
CA GLN A 225 -16.05 -22.58 -12.59
C GLN A 225 -15.98 -22.53 -14.12
N LEU A 226 -15.75 -21.34 -14.70
CA LEU A 226 -15.63 -21.18 -16.15
C LEU A 226 -14.50 -22.03 -16.75
N VAL A 227 -13.35 -22.10 -16.07
CA VAL A 227 -12.22 -22.95 -16.47
C VAL A 227 -12.57 -24.43 -16.36
N ALA A 228 -13.23 -24.86 -15.29
CA ALA A 228 -13.64 -26.25 -15.10
C ALA A 228 -14.66 -26.71 -16.16
N GLU A 229 -15.57 -25.83 -16.54
CA GLU A 229 -16.60 -26.07 -17.57
C GLU A 229 -16.08 -25.92 -19.00
N LYS A 230 -14.84 -25.44 -19.19
CA LYS A 230 -14.27 -25.04 -20.50
C LYS A 230 -15.17 -24.06 -21.25
N SER A 231 -15.81 -23.16 -20.51
CA SER A 231 -16.69 -22.13 -21.06
C SER A 231 -15.89 -21.15 -21.93
N SER A 232 -16.54 -20.62 -22.97
CA SER A 232 -16.00 -19.54 -23.80
C SER A 232 -16.34 -18.13 -23.27
N GLU A 233 -17.05 -18.05 -22.14
CA GLU A 233 -17.34 -16.77 -21.50
C GLU A 233 -16.06 -16.05 -21.05
N PRO A 234 -16.04 -14.71 -21.11
CA PRO A 234 -14.91 -13.94 -20.61
C PRO A 234 -14.75 -14.13 -19.10
N LEU A 235 -13.50 -14.24 -18.66
CA LEU A 235 -13.17 -14.28 -17.23
C LEU A 235 -13.56 -12.97 -16.56
N ALA A 236 -14.07 -13.05 -15.33
CA ALA A 236 -14.32 -11.91 -14.49
C ALA A 236 -12.99 -11.18 -14.19
N PRO A 237 -12.94 -9.84 -14.28
CA PRO A 237 -11.76 -9.09 -13.90
C PRO A 237 -11.57 -9.11 -12.38
N LEU A 238 -10.35 -8.82 -11.92
CA LEU A 238 -10.06 -8.63 -10.50
C LEU A 238 -10.75 -7.36 -9.99
N PRO A 239 -11.63 -7.42 -8.97
CA PRO A 239 -12.17 -6.22 -8.33
C PRO A 239 -11.06 -5.39 -7.68
N ARG A 240 -10.93 -4.11 -8.03
CA ARG A 240 -9.83 -3.24 -7.58
C ARG A 240 -10.23 -2.28 -6.49
N GLU A 241 -11.32 -1.56 -6.71
CA GLU A 241 -11.71 -0.44 -5.87
C GLU A 241 -12.59 -0.90 -4.72
N ILE A 242 -12.39 -0.31 -3.54
CA ILE A 242 -13.42 -0.26 -2.51
C ILE A 242 -14.54 0.61 -3.06
N GLU A 243 -15.67 0.00 -3.44
CA GLU A 243 -16.86 0.77 -3.81
C GLU A 243 -17.25 1.62 -2.59
N ALA A 244 -17.28 2.94 -2.78
CA ALA A 244 -17.83 3.80 -1.75
C ALA A 244 -19.28 3.38 -1.55
N ALA A 245 -19.63 2.94 -0.33
CA ALA A 245 -21.01 2.70 0.04
C ALA A 245 -21.86 3.87 -0.48
N PRO A 246 -22.98 3.62 -1.17
CA PRO A 246 -23.80 4.68 -1.74
C PRO A 246 -24.06 5.68 -0.62
N VAL A 247 -23.69 6.94 -0.86
CA VAL A 247 -24.02 8.01 0.07
C VAL A 247 -25.54 7.95 0.19
N ALA A 248 -26.03 7.47 1.32
CA ALA A 248 -27.44 7.54 1.62
C ALA A 248 -27.77 9.03 1.50
N THR A 249 -28.49 9.40 0.44
CA THR A 249 -29.07 10.71 0.29
C THR A 249 -29.93 10.88 1.54
N SER A 250 -29.41 11.63 2.51
CA SER A 250 -30.13 11.86 3.75
C SER A 250 -31.47 12.46 3.38
N ASP A 251 -32.56 11.88 3.88
CA ASP A 251 -33.94 12.35 3.65
C ASP A 251 -34.16 13.83 4.02
N THR A 252 -33.17 14.51 4.60
CA THR A 252 -33.11 15.96 4.77
C THR A 252 -33.23 16.77 3.48
N ASP A 253 -32.82 16.23 2.31
CA ASP A 253 -33.02 16.93 1.03
C ASP A 253 -34.49 16.86 0.54
N LYS A 254 -35.31 15.96 1.10
CA LYS A 254 -36.74 15.89 0.77
C LYS A 254 -37.60 16.87 1.58
N ALA A 255 -37.10 17.35 2.71
CA ALA A 255 -37.80 18.31 3.56
C ALA A 255 -37.66 19.78 3.09
N ALA A 256 -36.69 20.09 2.20
CA ALA A 256 -36.49 21.44 1.67
C ALA A 256 -37.36 21.77 0.44
N ALA A 257 -38.10 20.80 -0.11
CA ALA A 257 -38.93 21.00 -1.30
C ALA A 257 -40.38 21.42 -1.00
N GLU A 258 -40.78 21.53 0.28
CA GLU A 258 -42.14 21.90 0.67
C GLU A 258 -42.13 23.18 1.54
N ALA A 259 -41.53 24.25 1.01
CA ALA A 259 -41.71 25.58 1.57
C ALA A 259 -43.16 26.06 1.29
N PRO A 260 -43.93 26.50 2.30
CA PRO A 260 -45.28 27.02 2.11
C PRO A 260 -45.24 28.28 1.25
N LYS A 261 -46.15 28.35 0.25
CA LYS A 261 -46.34 29.54 -0.59
C LYS A 261 -46.55 30.78 0.28
N PRO A 262 -45.81 31.88 0.06
CA PRO A 262 -46.02 33.11 0.82
C PRO A 262 -47.45 33.62 0.60
N GLY A 263 -48.17 33.78 1.71
CA GLY A 263 -49.51 34.35 1.72
C GLY A 263 -49.50 35.76 1.16
N VAL A 264 -50.43 36.02 0.25
CA VAL A 264 -50.73 37.34 -0.30
C VAL A 264 -51.20 38.24 0.85
N GLN A 265 -50.36 39.19 1.27
CA GLN A 265 -50.78 40.29 2.15
C GLN A 265 -51.64 41.27 1.34
N PRO A 266 -52.85 41.63 1.81
CA PRO A 266 -53.65 42.67 1.17
C PRO A 266 -53.01 44.05 1.35
N ALA A 267 -53.08 44.86 0.30
CA ALA A 267 -52.49 46.19 0.20
C ALA A 267 -53.09 47.17 1.24
N PRO A 268 -52.27 48.06 1.83
CA PRO A 268 -52.78 49.11 2.72
C PRO A 268 -53.46 50.23 1.92
N GLU A 269 -54.64 50.63 2.41
CA GLU A 269 -55.43 51.75 1.92
C GLU A 269 -54.64 53.07 2.04
N ALA A 270 -54.63 53.83 0.95
CA ALA A 270 -54.01 55.15 0.88
C ALA A 270 -54.89 56.20 1.58
N SER A 271 -54.45 56.67 2.75
CA SER A 271 -54.93 57.92 3.32
C SER A 271 -54.27 59.09 2.60
N THR A 272 -55.08 59.99 2.05
CA THR A 272 -54.65 61.32 1.59
C THR A 272 -55.48 62.38 2.34
N PRO A 273 -54.97 63.61 2.48
CA PRO A 273 -55.21 64.54 3.60
C PRO A 273 -56.58 65.19 3.65
#